data_AF-A0A9X5XBB2-F1
#
_entry.id   AF-A0A9X5XBB2-F1
#
_cell.length_a   1.000
_cell.length_b   1.000
_cell.length_c   1.000
_cell.angle_alpha   90.00
_cell.angle_beta   90.00
_cell.angle_gamma   90.00
#
_symmetry.space_group_name_H-M   'P 1'
#
loop_
_entity.id
_entity.type
_entity.pdbx_description
1 polymer ?
#
loop_
_entity_poly.entity_id
_entity_poly.type
_entity_poly.pdbx_seq_one_letter_code
_entity_poly.pdbx_strand_id
1 'polypeptide(L)'
;MREFLLGLRLLLGAGRGNRVRFLLMAAGGSLGVCCLALVLTIPAILDAHDGRAAARALRTSAARTTSAPLVLERSDPHGSKAFTRIFVAPGTGKDTAAEAPPGLPRLPAPGEVFVS
;
A
#
# COMPACT_ATOMS: atom_id res chain seq x y z
N MET A 1 28.42 0.29 -31.06
CA MET A 1 27.75 1.61 -30.90
C MET A 1 27.70 2.41 -32.20
N ARG A 2 28.75 2.35 -33.05
CA ARG A 2 28.81 3.04 -34.35
C ARG A 2 27.70 2.61 -35.33
N GLU A 3 27.38 1.31 -35.37
CA GLU A 3 26.31 0.76 -36.22
C GLU A 3 24.91 1.28 -35.85
N PHE A 4 24.61 1.43 -34.56
CA PHE A 4 23.33 2.00 -34.09
C PHE A 4 23.20 3.47 -34.49
N LEU A 5 24.26 4.25 -34.31
CA LEU A 5 24.31 5.65 -34.74
C LEU A 5 24.17 5.79 -36.26
N LEU A 6 24.71 4.85 -37.04
CA LEU A 6 24.56 4.83 -38.50
C LEU A 6 23.09 4.55 -38.88
N GLY A 7 22.46 3.55 -38.26
CA GLY A 7 21.04 3.25 -38.45
C GLY A 7 20.13 4.42 -38.05
N LEU A 8 20.40 5.07 -36.92
CA LEU A 8 19.68 6.27 -36.49
C LEU A 8 19.87 7.43 -37.48
N ARG A 9 21.07 7.63 -38.00
CA ARG A 9 21.35 8.64 -39.03
C ARG A 9 20.61 8.36 -40.34
N LEU A 10 20.53 7.10 -40.77
CA LEU A 10 19.79 6.72 -41.97
C LEU A 10 18.28 6.91 -41.78
N LEU A 11 17.77 6.59 -40.60
CA LEU A 11 16.36 6.79 -40.24
C LEU A 11 16.00 8.28 -40.14
N LEU A 12 16.89 9.09 -39.55
CA LEU A 12 16.80 10.54 -39.53
C LEU A 12 17.10 11.17 -40.90
N GLY A 13 17.83 10.49 -41.79
CA GLY A 13 18.07 10.93 -43.17
C GLY A 13 16.87 10.64 -44.09
N ALA A 14 16.06 9.64 -43.75
CA ALA A 14 14.85 9.32 -44.48
C ALA A 14 13.84 10.48 -44.41
N GLY A 15 13.12 10.71 -45.51
CA GLY A 15 12.17 11.81 -45.66
C GLY A 15 11.09 11.85 -44.56
N ARG A 16 10.43 13.00 -44.41
CA ARG A 16 9.46 13.28 -43.32
C ARG A 16 8.40 12.18 -43.14
N GLY A 17 7.91 11.59 -44.22
CA GLY A 17 6.90 10.51 -44.15
C GLY A 17 7.39 9.24 -43.46
N ASN A 18 8.66 8.86 -43.66
CA ASN A 18 9.21 7.64 -43.05
C ASN A 18 9.44 7.83 -41.54
N ARG A 19 9.87 9.04 -41.13
CA ARG A 19 10.06 9.36 -39.70
C ARG A 19 8.75 9.32 -38.93
N VAL A 20 7.67 9.86 -39.51
CA VAL A 20 6.34 9.86 -38.89
C VAL A 20 5.81 8.43 -38.75
N ARG A 21 5.96 7.58 -39.78
CA ARG A 21 5.56 6.15 -39.68
C ARG A 21 6.33 5.40 -38.60
N PHE A 22 7.64 5.62 -38.52
CA PHE A 22 8.47 5.00 -37.48
C PHE A 22 8.04 5.46 -36.08
N LEU A 23 7.81 6.76 -35.88
CA LEU A 23 7.34 7.29 -34.60
C LEU A 23 5.98 6.71 -34.21
N LEU A 24 5.04 6.60 -35.15
CA LEU A 24 3.72 6.00 -34.91
C LEU A 24 3.84 4.52 -34.52
N MET A 25 4.69 3.75 -35.20
CA MET A 25 4.95 2.34 -34.86
C MET A 25 5.60 2.18 -33.49
N ALA A 26 6.64 2.96 -33.21
CA ALA A 26 7.36 2.92 -31.94
C ALA A 26 6.46 3.36 -30.77
N ALA A 27 5.70 4.44 -30.96
CA ALA A 27 4.74 4.92 -29.97
C ALA A 27 3.66 3.89 -29.70
N GLY A 28 3.04 3.31 -30.74
CA GLY A 28 2.03 2.27 -30.59
C GLY A 28 2.56 1.03 -29.85
N GLY A 29 3.76 0.57 -30.21
CA GLY A 29 4.42 -0.55 -29.53
C GLY A 29 4.69 -0.24 -28.05
N SER A 30 5.25 0.93 -27.75
CA SER A 30 5.55 1.35 -26.37
C SER A 30 4.29 1.50 -25.52
N LEU A 31 3.19 2.02 -26.08
CA LEU A 31 1.92 2.15 -25.39
C LEU A 31 1.31 0.78 -25.07
N GLY A 32 1.37 -0.17 -26.01
CA GLY A 32 0.93 -1.54 -25.77
C GLY A 32 1.70 -2.22 -24.64
N VAL A 33 3.04 -2.08 -24.65
CA VAL A 33 3.89 -2.61 -23.56
C VAL A 33 3.60 -1.92 -22.23
N CYS A 34 3.40 -0.60 -22.23
CA CYS A 34 3.03 0.16 -21.03
C CYS A 34 1.70 -0.31 -20.43
N CYS A 35 0.66 -0.49 -21.27
CA CYS A 35 -0.63 -1.02 -20.83
C CYS A 35 -0.49 -2.43 -20.23
N LEU A 36 0.28 -3.31 -20.87
CA LEU A 36 0.52 -4.65 -20.36
C LEU A 36 1.27 -4.63 -19.03
N ALA A 37 2.30 -3.80 -18.92
CA ALA A 37 3.07 -3.63 -17.69
C ALA A 37 2.18 -3.13 -16.55
N LEU A 38 1.31 -2.13 -16.80
CA LEU A 38 0.36 -1.64 -15.80
C LEU A 38 -0.58 -2.75 -15.32
N VAL A 39 -1.19 -3.52 -16.23
CA VAL A 39 -2.09 -4.63 -15.87
C VAL A 39 -1.39 -5.68 -15.01
N LEU A 40 -0.15 -6.02 -15.33
CA LEU A 40 0.64 -6.98 -14.54
C LEU A 40 1.11 -6.41 -13.20
N THR A 41 1.25 -5.08 -13.08
CA THR A 41 1.74 -4.44 -11.85
C THR A 41 0.61 -4.19 -10.84
N ILE A 42 -0.63 -4.01 -11.30
CA ILE A 42 -1.81 -3.79 -10.44
C ILE A 42 -1.92 -4.80 -9.29
N PRO A 43 -1.89 -6.13 -9.49
CA PRO A 43 -2.05 -7.08 -8.38
C PRO A 43 -0.92 -6.99 -7.35
N ALA A 44 0.32 -6.74 -7.78
CA ALA A 44 1.44 -6.57 -6.85
C ALA A 44 1.32 -5.29 -6.01
N ILE A 45 0.80 -4.21 -6.59
CA ILE A 45 0.51 -2.98 -5.87
C ILE A 45 -0.61 -3.23 -4.85
N LEU A 46 -1.69 -3.89 -5.26
CA LEU A 46 -2.81 -4.24 -4.38
C LEU A 46 -2.34 -5.10 -3.21
N ASP A 47 -1.59 -6.17 -3.47
CA ASP A 47 -1.09 -7.07 -2.42
C ASP A 47 -0.17 -6.35 -1.43
N ALA A 48 0.68 -5.44 -1.90
CA ALA A 48 1.51 -4.60 -1.03
C ALA A 48 0.69 -3.59 -0.20
N HIS A 49 -0.43 -3.09 -0.74
CA HIS A 49 -1.35 -2.22 -0.02
C HIS A 49 -2.18 -2.99 1.01
N ASP A 50 -2.72 -4.13 0.61
CA ASP A 50 -3.54 -5.02 1.44
C ASP A 50 -2.72 -5.62 2.57
N GLY A 51 -1.46 -6.00 2.33
CA GLY A 51 -0.55 -6.47 3.38
C GLY A 51 -0.33 -5.41 4.48
N ARG A 52 -0.21 -4.12 4.10
CA ARG A 52 -0.12 -3.02 5.09
C ARG A 52 -1.44 -2.76 5.79
N ALA A 53 -2.57 -2.88 5.09
CA ALA A 53 -3.89 -2.72 5.69
C ALA A 53 -4.18 -3.85 6.68
N ALA A 54 -3.90 -5.10 6.30
CA ALA A 54 -4.06 -6.29 7.12
C ALA A 54 -3.15 -6.27 8.35
N ALA A 55 -1.91 -5.79 8.22
CA ALA A 55 -1.00 -5.66 9.37
C ALA A 55 -1.47 -4.63 10.42
N ARG A 56 -2.30 -3.65 10.01
CA ARG A 56 -2.90 -2.68 10.93
C ARG A 56 -4.30 -3.07 11.41
N ALA A 57 -4.92 -4.06 10.77
CA ALA A 57 -6.25 -4.50 11.11
C ALA A 57 -6.25 -5.14 12.50
N LEU A 58 -7.22 -4.75 13.31
CA LEU A 58 -7.39 -5.30 14.64
C LEU A 58 -7.80 -6.77 14.54
N ARG A 59 -6.93 -7.68 15.01
CA ARG A 59 -7.25 -9.12 15.05
C ARG A 59 -8.01 -9.45 16.32
N THR A 60 -9.33 -9.51 16.25
CA THR A 60 -10.16 -9.99 17.36
C THR A 60 -10.31 -11.51 17.29
N SER A 61 -10.07 -12.20 18.41
CA SER A 61 -10.35 -13.63 18.52
C SER A 61 -11.87 -13.86 18.65
N ALA A 62 -12.43 -14.79 17.87
CA ALA A 62 -13.84 -15.18 17.96
C ALA A 62 -14.18 -15.95 19.26
N ALA A 63 -13.16 -16.43 19.99
CA ALA A 63 -13.33 -17.02 21.30
C ALA A 63 -13.69 -15.91 22.31
N ARG A 64 -15.00 -15.67 22.47
CA ARG A 64 -15.56 -14.80 23.50
C ARG A 64 -15.45 -15.50 24.86
N THR A 65 -14.29 -15.41 25.47
CA THR A 65 -14.12 -15.74 26.89
C THR A 65 -14.40 -14.47 27.69
N THR A 66 -15.20 -14.55 28.76
CA THR A 66 -15.55 -13.39 29.62
C THR A 66 -14.32 -12.69 30.22
N SER A 67 -13.17 -13.35 30.23
CA SER A 67 -11.90 -12.85 30.72
C SER A 67 -11.01 -12.20 29.65
N ALA A 68 -11.39 -12.19 28.37
CA ALA A 68 -10.58 -11.67 27.27
C ALA A 68 -10.50 -10.12 27.26
N PRO A 69 -9.44 -9.52 26.69
CA PRO A 69 -9.35 -8.07 26.59
C PRO A 69 -10.33 -7.58 25.51
N LEU A 70 -11.02 -6.48 25.78
CA LEU A 70 -11.94 -5.87 24.83
C LEU A 70 -11.21 -4.77 24.08
N VAL A 71 -11.32 -4.77 22.75
CA VAL A 71 -10.79 -3.70 21.93
C VAL A 71 -11.89 -3.11 21.07
N LEU A 72 -12.01 -1.79 21.09
CA LEU A 72 -12.99 -1.02 20.33
C LEU A 72 -12.27 0.00 19.46
N GLU A 73 -12.44 -0.13 18.15
CA GLU A 73 -11.99 0.86 17.18
C GLU A 73 -13.09 1.89 16.94
N ARG A 74 -12.73 3.17 16.96
CA ARG A 74 -13.62 4.27 16.60
C ARG A 74 -12.90 5.23 15.66
N SER A 75 -13.48 5.43 14.47
CA SER A 75 -13.02 6.44 13.54
C SER A 75 -13.78 7.74 13.78
N ASP A 76 -13.07 8.79 14.16
CA ASP A 76 -13.62 10.12 14.37
C ASP A 76 -12.94 11.11 13.40
N PRO A 77 -13.68 12.05 12.78
CA PRO A 77 -13.06 13.07 11.96
C PRO A 77 -12.36 14.11 12.84
N HIS A 78 -11.11 14.44 12.51
CA HIS A 78 -10.39 15.58 13.06
C HIS A 78 -10.09 16.59 11.94
N GLY A 79 -10.99 17.57 11.79
CA GLY A 79 -10.97 18.49 10.66
C GLY A 79 -11.21 17.73 9.34
N SER A 80 -10.28 17.86 8.39
CA SER A 80 -10.31 17.14 7.11
C SER A 80 -9.59 15.78 7.14
N LYS A 81 -9.05 15.35 8.30
CA LYS A 81 -8.30 14.10 8.43
C LYS A 81 -9.11 13.07 9.22
N ALA A 82 -9.07 11.82 8.79
CA ALA A 82 -9.56 10.70 9.59
C ALA A 82 -8.64 10.49 10.80
N PHE A 83 -9.22 10.37 11.99
CA PHE A 83 -8.51 10.09 13.23
C PHE A 83 -9.08 8.82 13.87
N THR A 84 -8.31 7.74 13.87
CA THR A 84 -8.74 6.46 14.45
C THR A 84 -8.28 6.38 15.90
N ARG A 85 -9.23 6.13 16.80
CA ARG A 85 -9.00 5.84 18.21
C ARG A 85 -9.20 4.36 18.46
N ILE A 86 -8.27 3.76 19.19
CA ILE A 86 -8.37 2.36 19.63
C ILE A 86 -8.46 2.38 21.14
N PHE A 87 -9.60 1.93 21.67
CA PHE A 87 -9.80 1.75 23.10
C PHE A 87 -9.53 0.30 23.46
N VAL A 88 -8.66 0.08 24.45
CA VAL A 88 -8.33 -1.26 24.95
C VAL A 88 -8.76 -1.34 26.40
N ALA A 89 -9.60 -2.31 26.73
CA ALA A 89 -9.94 -2.67 28.10
C ALA A 89 -9.19 -3.96 28.47
N PRO A 90 -8.43 -3.97 29.58
CA PRO A 90 -7.73 -5.17 30.02
C PRO A 90 -8.74 -6.27 30.39
N GLY A 91 -8.43 -7.50 30.01
CA GLY A 91 -9.21 -8.67 30.45
C GLY A 91 -8.87 -9.08 31.89
N THR A 92 -9.70 -9.93 32.49
CA THR A 92 -9.58 -10.35 33.89
C THR A 92 -8.81 -11.67 34.10
N GLY A 93 -8.30 -12.29 33.03
CA GLY A 93 -7.51 -13.52 33.10
C GLY A 93 -6.02 -13.31 33.41
N LYS A 94 -5.31 -14.40 33.75
CA LYS A 94 -3.85 -14.38 33.96
C LYS A 94 -3.05 -14.25 32.66
N ASP A 95 -3.62 -14.66 31.52
CA ASP A 95 -2.98 -14.68 30.20
C ASP A 95 -3.46 -13.53 29.29
N THR A 96 -4.04 -12.46 29.86
CA THR A 96 -4.74 -11.41 29.10
C THR A 96 -3.96 -10.12 28.89
N ALA A 97 -2.65 -10.13 29.14
CA ALA A 97 -1.80 -9.02 28.73
C ALA A 97 -1.77 -8.98 27.19
N ALA A 98 -2.61 -8.13 26.60
CA ALA A 98 -2.58 -7.86 25.18
C ALA A 98 -1.18 -7.31 24.85
N GLU A 99 -0.47 -7.98 23.95
CA GLU A 99 0.86 -7.56 23.53
C GLU A 99 0.77 -6.19 22.87
N ALA A 100 1.66 -5.28 23.25
CA ALA A 100 1.66 -3.94 22.68
C ALA A 100 2.07 -4.03 21.19
N PRO A 101 1.36 -3.33 20.28
CA PRO A 101 1.71 -3.34 18.88
C PRO A 101 3.12 -2.76 18.66
N PRO A 102 3.80 -3.15 17.56
CA PRO A 102 5.12 -2.61 17.24
C PRO A 102 5.08 -1.08 17.16
N GLY A 103 6.04 -0.42 17.81
CA GLY A 103 6.09 1.04 17.97
C GLY A 103 5.41 1.57 19.24
N LEU A 104 4.68 0.71 19.97
CA LEU A 104 4.14 1.02 21.28
C LEU A 104 4.90 0.22 22.36
N PRO A 105 5.63 0.87 23.29
CA PRO A 105 6.44 0.15 24.27
C PRO A 105 5.59 -0.60 25.31
N ARG A 106 4.39 -0.10 25.61
CA ARG A 106 3.39 -0.73 26.48
C ARG A 106 2.01 -0.17 26.17
N LEU A 107 0.97 -0.95 26.47
CA LEU A 107 -0.39 -0.40 26.43
C LEU A 107 -0.54 0.74 27.47
N PRO A 108 -1.26 1.83 27.13
CA PRO A 108 -1.57 2.90 28.08
C PRO A 108 -2.38 2.36 29.26
N ALA A 109 -2.08 2.84 30.46
CA ALA A 109 -2.89 2.57 31.65
C ALA A 109 -4.19 3.40 31.62
N PRO A 110 -5.19 3.09 32.48
CA PRO A 110 -6.38 3.92 32.59
C PRO A 110 -6.05 5.40 32.82
N GLY A 111 -6.57 6.28 31.99
CA GLY A 111 -6.29 7.73 32.03
C GLY A 111 -5.09 8.17 31.20
N GLU A 112 -4.29 7.24 30.67
CA GLU A 112 -3.21 7.54 29.72
C GLU A 112 -3.68 7.39 28.27
N VAL A 113 -3.11 8.20 27.38
CA VAL A 113 -3.32 8.12 25.93
C VAL A 113 -1.97 8.15 25.25
N PHE A 114 -1.77 7.26 24.28
CA PHE A 114 -0.64 7.31 23.36
C PHE A 114 -1.08 7.90 22.03
N VAL A 115 -0.32 8.87 21.50
CA VAL A 115 -0.57 9.52 20.20
C VAL A 115 0.73 9.48 19.40
N SER A 116 0.63 9.08 18.13
CA SER A 116 1.74 9.03 17.16
C SER A 116 1.42 9.83 15.91
#